data_AF-A0A3M3XJ23-F1
#
_entry.id   AF-A0A3M3XJ23-F1
#
_cell.length_a   1.000
_cell.length_b   1.000
_cell.length_c   1.000
_cell.angle_alpha   90.00
_cell.angle_beta   90.00
_cell.angle_gamma   90.00
#
_symmetry.space_group_name_H-M   'P 1'
#
loop_
_entity.id
_entity.type
_entity.pdbx_description
1 polymer ?
#
loop_
_entity_poly.entity_id
_entity_poly.type
_entity_poly.pdbx_seq_one_letter_code
_entity_poly.pdbx_strand_id
1 'polypeptide(L)'
;WLGALLALAYPDRVAQQRRAGGAEYRLANGRAALFAEADALMKQPWLVIADLGSRQGQREERIYLAAEFDPALFDSVLAEQVISVDQIDWDEREGVFRAERQRKVGELIISREPLTGLDETTRSHALLALVRRKGLELLPWTPELRQWQARVALLRGLDIEKSSASEWPDLSDAQLLATLENWLMPYLGKVTRLSHFSQLDLSSILRNLLPWPLPQQLEVQAPQTLQVPSGSNIRIDYSEHPPILSVRLQELFGLSDTPRIANGRQVLKLHLLSPARRPVQVTQDLANFWRSTYIEVKKDLKGRYPKHYWPD
;
A
#
# COMPACT_ATOMS: atom_id res chain seq x y z
N TRP A 1 4.30 1.99 51.00
CA TRP A 1 5.76 1.86 50.90
C TRP A 1 6.24 0.51 50.38
N LEU A 2 5.65 -0.64 50.76
CA LEU A 2 6.07 -1.96 50.24
C LEU A 2 6.08 -2.03 48.70
N GLY A 3 4.98 -1.61 48.05
CA GLY A 3 4.90 -1.55 46.58
C GLY A 3 5.96 -0.64 45.96
N ALA A 4 6.31 0.48 46.61
CA ALA A 4 7.35 1.40 46.15
C ALA A 4 8.74 0.73 46.17
N LEU A 5 9.10 0.05 47.26
CA LEU A 5 10.37 -0.67 47.38
C LEU A 5 10.47 -1.81 46.37
N LEU A 6 9.37 -2.53 46.15
CA LEU A 6 9.31 -3.57 45.13
C LEU A 6 9.44 -3.00 43.71
N ALA A 7 8.82 -1.85 43.41
CA ALA A 7 8.96 -1.20 42.10
C ALA A 7 10.38 -0.67 41.85
N LEU A 8 11.13 -0.30 42.89
CA LEU A 8 12.55 0.03 42.77
C LEU A 8 13.40 -1.21 42.50
N ALA A 9 13.10 -2.33 43.16
CA ALA A 9 13.85 -3.58 42.99
C ALA A 9 13.51 -4.29 41.66
N TYR A 10 12.25 -4.22 41.23
CA TYR A 10 11.70 -4.93 40.07
C TYR A 10 10.83 -3.99 39.21
N PRO A 11 11.42 -2.94 38.60
CA PRO A 11 10.67 -1.96 37.82
C PRO A 11 9.96 -2.58 36.60
N ASP A 12 10.51 -3.66 36.05
CA ASP A 12 9.97 -4.40 34.92
C ASP A 12 8.72 -5.24 35.28
N ARG A 13 8.47 -5.45 36.59
CA ARG A 13 7.37 -6.24 37.15
C ARG A 13 6.24 -5.41 37.75
N VAL A 14 6.27 -4.09 37.58
CA VAL A 14 5.07 -3.29 37.80
C VAL A 14 4.02 -3.71 36.78
N ALA A 15 2.77 -3.85 37.22
CA ALA A 15 1.72 -4.46 36.45
C ALA A 15 0.42 -3.63 36.50
N GLN A 16 -0.24 -3.50 35.35
CA GLN A 16 -1.56 -2.86 35.23
C GLN A 16 -2.59 -3.87 34.74
N GLN A 17 -3.78 -3.86 35.36
CA GLN A 17 -4.88 -4.71 34.96
C GLN A 17 -5.35 -4.39 33.53
N ARG A 18 -5.52 -5.42 32.67
CA ARG A 18 -5.91 -5.22 31.25
C ARG A 18 -7.37 -4.84 31.08
N ARG A 19 -8.23 -5.36 31.95
CA ARG A 19 -9.68 -5.12 31.98
C ARG A 19 -10.10 -4.98 33.43
N ALA A 20 -10.90 -3.97 33.75
CA ALA A 20 -11.41 -3.76 35.10
C ALA A 20 -12.12 -5.03 35.60
N GLY A 21 -11.68 -5.56 36.74
CA GLY A 21 -12.23 -6.77 37.36
C GLY A 21 -11.77 -8.10 36.73
N GLY A 22 -10.81 -8.09 35.80
CA GLY A 22 -10.20 -9.29 35.23
C GLY A 22 -8.98 -9.79 36.02
N ALA A 23 -8.58 -11.05 35.81
CA ALA A 23 -7.39 -11.63 36.44
C ALA A 23 -6.08 -11.40 35.68
N GLU A 24 -6.16 -10.79 34.48
CA GLU A 24 -5.01 -10.54 33.61
C GLU A 24 -4.41 -9.15 33.82
N TYR A 25 -3.08 -9.14 33.99
CA TYR A 25 -2.26 -7.95 34.11
C TYR A 25 -1.24 -7.89 32.99
N ARG A 26 -0.90 -6.68 32.57
CA ARG A 26 0.24 -6.41 31.69
C ARG A 26 1.39 -5.91 32.56
N LEU A 27 2.56 -6.47 32.40
CA LEU A 27 3.80 -6.04 33.05
C LEU A 27 4.45 -4.86 32.31
N ALA A 28 5.29 -4.09 32.99
CA ALA A 28 6.12 -3.04 32.41
C ALA A 28 7.07 -3.56 31.33
N ASN A 29 7.52 -4.81 31.40
CA ASN A 29 8.26 -5.46 30.31
C ASN A 29 7.39 -5.88 29.10
N GLY A 30 6.08 -5.65 29.13
CA GLY A 30 5.14 -5.95 28.06
C GLY A 30 4.51 -7.34 28.10
N ARG A 31 5.00 -8.26 28.95
CA ARG A 31 4.43 -9.61 29.09
C ARG A 31 3.08 -9.57 29.84
N ALA A 32 2.28 -10.61 29.64
CA ALA A 32 1.05 -10.80 30.37
C ALA A 32 1.31 -11.68 31.60
N ALA A 33 0.66 -11.35 32.72
CA ALA A 33 0.70 -12.10 33.96
C ALA A 33 -0.72 -12.34 34.48
N LEU A 34 -0.97 -13.52 35.05
CA LEU A 34 -2.27 -13.85 35.66
C LEU A 34 -2.09 -14.56 37.01
N PHE A 35 -3.07 -14.37 37.87
CA PHE A 35 -3.19 -15.18 39.08
C PHE A 35 -3.69 -16.59 38.73
N ALA A 36 -3.13 -17.61 39.40
CA ALA A 36 -3.53 -18.99 39.19
C ALA A 36 -4.87 -19.33 39.90
N GLU A 37 -5.15 -18.65 41.01
CA GLU A 37 -6.33 -18.85 41.85
C GLU A 37 -6.91 -17.49 42.25
N ALA A 38 -8.15 -17.46 42.74
CA ALA A 38 -8.80 -16.22 43.17
C ALA A 38 -8.03 -15.56 44.31
N ASP A 39 -7.60 -14.31 44.10
CA ASP A 39 -6.84 -13.52 45.07
C ASP A 39 -7.53 -12.16 45.31
N ALA A 40 -7.44 -11.63 46.52
CA ALA A 40 -7.97 -10.30 46.85
C ALA A 40 -7.34 -9.18 46.01
N LEU A 41 -6.07 -9.35 45.62
CA LEU A 41 -5.32 -8.40 44.80
C LEU A 41 -5.82 -8.30 43.35
N MET A 42 -6.62 -9.26 42.87
CA MET A 42 -7.27 -9.18 41.54
C MET A 42 -8.18 -7.94 41.40
N LYS A 43 -8.62 -7.36 42.52
CA LYS A 43 -9.44 -6.14 42.52
C LYS A 43 -8.61 -4.87 42.32
N GLN A 44 -7.29 -4.96 42.52
CA GLN A 44 -6.42 -3.81 42.42
C GLN A 44 -6.02 -3.56 40.97
N PRO A 45 -6.15 -2.30 40.48
CA PRO A 45 -5.82 -1.97 39.10
C PRO A 45 -4.31 -2.00 38.83
N TRP A 46 -3.49 -1.83 39.87
CA TRP A 46 -2.05 -1.76 39.80
C TRP A 46 -1.39 -2.62 40.87
N LEU A 47 -0.37 -3.36 40.47
CA LEU A 47 0.39 -4.26 41.33
C LEU A 47 1.89 -4.14 41.05
N VAL A 48 2.71 -4.54 42.02
CA VAL A 48 4.09 -4.94 41.75
C VAL A 48 4.25 -6.40 42.11
N ILE A 49 4.87 -7.17 41.22
CA ILE A 49 4.96 -8.61 41.36
C ILE A 49 6.36 -9.00 41.84
N ALA A 50 6.42 -9.51 43.07
CA ALA A 50 7.68 -9.94 43.70
C ALA A 50 8.11 -11.31 43.17
N ASP A 51 7.16 -12.21 42.96
CA ASP A 51 7.43 -13.57 42.49
C ASP A 51 6.52 -13.97 41.31
N LEU A 52 7.18 -14.39 40.24
CA LEU A 52 6.61 -14.76 38.95
C LEU A 52 7.18 -16.11 38.55
N GLY A 53 6.37 -16.93 37.88
CA GLY A 53 6.90 -18.08 37.16
C GLY A 53 6.16 -18.38 35.88
N SER A 54 6.91 -18.86 34.90
CA SER A 54 6.37 -19.34 33.63
C SER A 54 6.51 -20.87 33.55
N ARG A 55 5.47 -21.57 33.09
CA ARG A 55 5.65 -22.92 32.57
C ARG A 55 6.29 -22.85 31.19
N GLN A 56 7.22 -23.76 30.91
CA GLN A 56 7.93 -23.84 29.63
C GLN A 56 6.91 -23.90 28.47
N GLY A 57 6.99 -22.96 27.52
CA GLY A 57 6.09 -22.88 26.37
C GLY A 57 4.84 -22.00 26.54
N GLN A 58 4.58 -21.42 27.70
CA GLN A 58 3.48 -20.45 27.89
C GLN A 58 3.97 -19.01 27.75
N ARG A 59 3.21 -18.19 27.01
CA ARG A 59 3.48 -16.74 26.86
C ARG A 59 3.14 -15.94 28.12
N GLU A 60 2.27 -16.48 28.96
CA GLU A 60 1.74 -15.82 30.15
C GLU A 60 2.49 -16.27 31.41
N GLU A 61 2.79 -15.32 32.29
CA GLU A 61 3.42 -15.57 33.58
C GLU A 61 2.37 -15.79 34.68
N ARG A 62 2.67 -16.65 35.65
CA ARG A 62 1.85 -16.84 36.84
C ARG A 62 2.34 -15.95 37.96
N ILE A 63 1.40 -15.26 38.58
CA ILE A 63 1.60 -14.41 39.74
C ILE A 63 1.54 -15.28 40.99
N TYR A 64 2.65 -15.37 41.73
CA TYR A 64 2.72 -16.09 43.01
C TYR A 64 2.68 -15.14 44.19
N LEU A 65 3.40 -14.02 44.10
CA LEU A 65 3.43 -12.99 45.15
C LEU A 65 3.41 -11.61 44.51
N ALA A 66 2.43 -10.80 44.91
CA ALA A 66 2.29 -9.42 44.49
C ALA A 66 1.92 -8.53 45.67
N ALA A 67 2.12 -7.23 45.50
CA ALA A 67 1.64 -6.21 46.42
C ALA A 67 0.85 -5.16 45.64
N GLU A 68 -0.12 -4.53 46.31
CA GLU A 68 -0.79 -3.35 45.80
C GLU A 68 0.22 -2.24 45.49
N PHE A 69 -0.01 -1.55 44.37
CA PHE A 69 0.83 -0.46 43.91
C PHE A 69 -0.01 0.79 43.68
N ASP A 70 0.44 1.90 44.24
CA ASP A 70 -0.14 3.22 43.99
C ASP A 70 0.60 3.87 42.80
N PRO A 71 -0.06 4.06 41.64
CA PRO A 71 0.57 4.71 40.49
C PRO A 71 0.95 6.18 40.73
N ALA A 72 0.41 6.86 41.76
CA ALA A 72 0.84 8.23 42.10
C ALA A 72 2.32 8.30 42.51
N LEU A 73 2.93 7.16 42.86
CA LEU A 73 4.37 7.08 43.15
C LEU A 73 5.24 7.38 41.91
N PHE A 74 4.71 7.22 40.70
CA PHE A 74 5.37 7.62 39.46
C PHE A 74 5.50 9.14 39.28
N ASP A 75 4.77 9.93 40.07
CA ASP A 75 4.92 11.39 40.12
C ASP A 75 5.91 11.85 41.20
N SER A 76 6.49 10.92 41.97
CA SER A 76 7.41 11.23 43.07
C SER A 76 8.66 10.35 43.06
N VAL A 77 8.75 9.37 43.96
CA VAL A 77 9.96 8.57 44.20
C VAL A 77 10.34 7.63 43.06
N LEU A 78 9.41 7.37 42.13
CA LEU A 78 9.63 6.54 40.93
C LEU A 78 9.66 7.37 39.65
N ALA A 79 9.73 8.70 39.73
CA ALA A 79 9.67 9.57 38.55
C ALA A 79 10.74 9.27 37.51
N GLU A 80 11.93 8.83 37.92
CA GLU A 80 13.03 8.47 37.01
C GLU A 80 12.73 7.21 36.15
N GLN A 81 11.78 6.37 36.57
CA GLN A 81 11.35 5.21 35.78
C GLN A 81 10.36 5.62 34.67
N VAL A 82 9.80 6.83 34.74
CA VAL A 82 8.81 7.33 33.79
C VAL A 82 9.49 8.02 32.62
N ILE A 83 9.22 7.51 31.42
CA ILE A 83 9.62 8.16 30.18
C ILE A 83 8.42 8.88 29.54
N SER A 84 8.68 10.06 29.00
CA SER A 84 7.70 10.79 28.16
C SER A 84 8.07 10.57 26.70
N VAL A 85 7.13 10.06 25.91
CA VAL A 85 7.32 9.78 24.49
C VAL A 85 6.18 10.39 23.71
N ASP A 86 6.52 11.18 22.69
CA ASP A 86 5.55 11.72 21.74
C ASP A 86 5.21 10.63 20.72
N GLN A 87 3.98 10.12 20.79
CA GLN A 87 3.46 9.16 19.84
C GLN A 87 2.67 9.90 18.75
N ILE A 88 3.28 9.97 17.58
CA ILE A 88 2.73 10.64 16.40
C ILE A 88 2.63 9.57 15.31
N ASP A 89 1.57 8.78 15.36
CA ASP A 89 1.36 7.67 14.45
C ASP A 89 -0.13 7.52 14.12
N TRP A 90 -0.41 6.73 13.11
CA TRP A 90 -1.75 6.31 12.81
C TRP A 90 -2.22 5.22 13.77
N ASP A 91 -3.34 5.43 14.46
CA ASP A 91 -3.98 4.33 15.16
C ASP A 91 -4.77 3.48 14.16
N GLU A 92 -4.26 2.30 13.84
CA GLU A 92 -4.90 1.40 12.89
C GLU A 92 -6.23 0.83 13.38
N ARG A 93 -6.43 0.71 14.70
CA ARG A 93 -7.66 0.15 15.27
C ARG A 93 -8.81 1.14 15.17
N GLU A 94 -8.53 2.40 15.48
CA GLU A 94 -9.52 3.48 15.43
C GLU A 94 -9.60 4.16 14.06
N GLY A 95 -8.60 3.96 13.19
CA GLY A 95 -8.56 4.61 11.89
C GLY A 95 -8.45 6.13 12.01
N VAL A 96 -7.64 6.63 12.95
CA VAL A 96 -7.41 8.07 13.15
C VAL A 96 -5.94 8.38 13.37
N PHE A 97 -5.53 9.57 12.94
CA PHE A 97 -4.23 10.13 13.27
C PHE A 97 -4.17 10.40 14.77
N ARG A 98 -3.23 9.77 15.48
CA ARG A 98 -2.99 10.03 16.90
C ARG A 98 -1.69 10.78 17.09
N ALA A 99 -1.82 11.87 17.82
CA ALA A 99 -0.76 12.76 18.21
C ALA A 99 -0.94 13.01 19.70
N GLU A 100 -0.25 12.22 20.51
CA GLU A 100 -0.34 12.31 21.96
C GLU A 100 1.03 12.08 22.61
N ARG A 101 1.27 12.80 23.70
CA ARG A 101 2.37 12.54 24.61
C ARG A 101 1.92 11.46 25.57
N GLN A 102 2.68 10.37 25.61
CA GLN A 102 2.44 9.27 26.53
C GLN A 102 3.51 9.31 27.62
N ARG A 103 3.06 9.29 28.88
CA ARG A 103 3.92 8.96 30.02
C ARG A 103 3.89 7.46 30.22
N LYS A 104 5.04 6.81 30.19
CA LYS A 104 5.18 5.35 30.21
C LYS A 104 6.19 4.87 31.23
N VAL A 105 5.96 3.67 31.75
CA VAL A 105 6.96 2.88 32.48
C VAL A 105 7.06 1.54 31.76
N GLY A 106 8.17 1.37 31.04
CA GLY A 106 8.30 0.33 30.02
C GLY A 106 7.12 0.41 29.01
N GLU A 107 6.33 -0.64 28.95
CA GLU A 107 5.18 -0.80 28.06
C GLU A 107 3.84 -0.32 28.66
N LEU A 108 3.82 0.10 29.93
CA LEU A 108 2.61 0.58 30.61
C LEU A 108 2.41 2.07 30.37
N ILE A 109 1.24 2.45 29.87
CA ILE A 109 0.85 3.84 29.66
C ILE A 109 0.17 4.35 30.92
N ILE A 110 0.79 5.32 31.59
CA ILE A 110 0.29 5.95 32.81
C ILE A 110 -0.74 7.02 32.46
N SER A 111 -0.40 7.89 31.52
CA SER A 111 -1.29 8.95 31.03
C SER A 111 -1.05 9.22 29.55
N ARG A 112 -2.08 9.80 28.91
CA ARG A 112 -2.07 10.27 27.53
C ARG A 112 -2.53 11.71 27.52
N GLU A 113 -1.78 12.58 26.86
CA GLU A 113 -2.14 13.98 26.67
C GLU A 113 -2.06 14.31 25.19
N PRO A 114 -3.10 14.91 24.58
CA PRO A 114 -3.02 15.33 23.18
C PRO A 114 -1.85 16.28 22.96
N LEU A 115 -1.05 16.05 21.91
CA LEU A 115 -0.03 17.00 21.49
C LEU A 115 -0.71 18.17 20.79
N THR A 116 -0.73 19.32 21.45
CA THR A 116 -1.18 20.58 20.86
C THR A 116 -0.03 21.26 20.13
N GLY A 117 -0.30 21.83 18.95
CA GLY A 117 0.70 22.60 18.21
C GLY A 117 1.76 21.80 17.45
N LEU A 118 1.43 20.57 17.00
CA LEU A 118 2.28 19.83 16.07
C LEU A 118 2.57 20.66 14.81
N ASP A 119 3.85 20.78 14.48
CA ASP A 119 4.29 21.35 13.22
C ASP A 119 3.78 20.52 12.04
N GLU A 120 3.43 21.21 10.96
CA GLU A 120 2.85 20.58 9.77
C GLU A 120 3.80 19.54 9.15
N THR A 121 5.11 19.76 9.30
CA THR A 121 6.20 18.87 8.88
C THR A 121 6.16 17.52 9.58
N THR A 122 6.14 17.48 10.92
CA THR A 122 6.11 16.20 11.66
C THR A 122 4.82 15.42 11.38
N ARG A 123 3.68 16.12 11.31
CA ARG A 123 2.41 15.48 10.93
C ARG A 123 2.48 14.88 9.52
N SER A 124 3.04 15.61 8.56
CA SER A 124 3.19 15.12 7.19
C SER A 124 4.08 13.88 7.14
N HIS A 125 5.22 13.86 7.86
CA HIS A 125 6.10 12.69 7.92
C HIS A 125 5.41 11.45 8.51
N ALA A 126 4.59 11.61 9.55
CA ALA A 126 3.83 10.49 10.10
C ALA A 126 2.78 9.95 9.11
N LEU A 127 2.13 10.82 8.33
CA LEU A 127 1.23 10.40 7.25
C LEU A 127 1.98 9.69 6.11
N LEU A 128 3.18 10.16 5.73
CA LEU A 128 4.02 9.47 4.75
C LEU A 128 4.44 8.07 5.26
N ALA A 129 4.79 7.95 6.54
CA ALA A 129 5.10 6.66 7.16
C ALA A 129 3.92 5.69 7.10
N LEU A 130 2.69 6.17 7.30
CA LEU A 130 1.48 5.38 7.09
C LEU A 130 1.36 4.87 5.64
N VAL A 131 1.54 5.76 4.66
CA VAL A 131 1.50 5.38 3.23
C VAL A 131 2.57 4.33 2.92
N ARG A 132 3.78 4.44 3.49
CA ARG A 132 4.83 3.40 3.33
C ARG A 132 4.43 2.05 3.89
N ARG A 133 3.77 2.01 5.05
CA ARG A 133 3.34 0.77 5.70
C ARG A 133 2.15 0.12 4.99
N LYS A 134 1.16 0.92 4.58
CA LYS A 134 -0.07 0.43 3.92
C LYS A 134 0.10 0.22 2.40
N GLY A 135 1.11 0.85 1.81
CA GLY A 135 1.35 0.85 0.37
C GLY A 135 0.59 1.96 -0.36
N LEU A 136 0.86 2.07 -1.66
CA LEU A 136 0.26 3.08 -2.54
C LEU A 136 -1.24 2.89 -2.73
N GLU A 137 -1.79 1.71 -2.43
CA GLU A 137 -3.23 1.40 -2.49
C GLU A 137 -4.07 2.25 -1.52
N LEU A 138 -3.43 2.92 -0.55
CA LEU A 138 -4.10 3.93 0.28
C LEU A 138 -4.50 5.18 -0.52
N LEU A 139 -3.82 5.45 -1.62
CA LEU A 139 -4.08 6.59 -2.50
C LEU A 139 -5.16 6.24 -3.54
N PRO A 140 -5.89 7.22 -4.10
CA PRO A 140 -7.01 6.96 -4.99
C PRO A 140 -6.54 6.60 -6.42
N TRP A 141 -5.85 5.47 -6.56
CA TRP A 141 -5.45 4.92 -7.85
C TRP A 141 -6.66 4.49 -8.67
N THR A 142 -6.72 4.95 -9.91
CA THR A 142 -7.71 4.49 -10.89
C THR A 142 -7.06 3.56 -11.91
N PRO A 143 -7.84 2.68 -12.56
CA PRO A 143 -7.33 1.87 -13.68
C PRO A 143 -6.69 2.72 -14.78
N GLU A 144 -7.26 3.89 -15.08
CA GLU A 144 -6.72 4.85 -16.04
C GLU A 144 -5.34 5.38 -15.64
N LEU A 145 -5.14 5.66 -14.34
CA LEU A 145 -3.87 6.16 -13.84
C LEU A 145 -2.79 5.08 -13.80
N ARG A 146 -3.18 3.83 -13.50
CA ARG A 146 -2.29 2.66 -13.62
C ARG A 146 -1.87 2.43 -15.08
N GLN A 147 -2.79 2.57 -16.03
CA GLN A 147 -2.47 2.53 -17.46
C GLN A 147 -1.53 3.68 -17.86
N TRP A 148 -1.75 4.89 -17.35
CA TRP A 148 -0.84 6.02 -17.57
C TRP A 148 0.57 5.77 -17.03
N GLN A 149 0.69 5.26 -15.80
CA GLN A 149 1.96 4.87 -15.18
C GLN A 149 2.68 3.80 -16.02
N ALA A 150 1.95 2.80 -16.50
CA ALA A 150 2.50 1.73 -17.33
C ALA A 150 2.99 2.22 -18.71
N ARG A 151 2.34 3.23 -19.30
CA ARG A 151 2.82 3.89 -20.54
C ARG A 151 4.17 4.57 -20.32
N VAL A 152 4.35 5.27 -19.19
CA VAL A 152 5.64 5.90 -18.84
C VAL A 152 6.70 4.84 -18.60
N ALA A 153 6.37 3.78 -17.85
CA ALA A 153 7.28 2.68 -17.57
C ALA A 153 7.74 1.96 -18.84
N LEU A 154 6.83 1.74 -19.80
CA LEU A 154 7.17 1.16 -21.11
C LEU A 154 8.23 1.98 -21.84
N LEU A 155 8.00 3.30 -21.98
CA LEU A 155 8.93 4.16 -22.72
C LEU A 155 10.28 4.27 -22.02
N ARG A 156 10.28 4.33 -20.67
CA ARG A 156 11.50 4.25 -19.87
C ARG A 156 12.26 2.95 -20.13
N GLY A 157 11.57 1.81 -20.13
CA GLY A 157 12.18 0.51 -20.39
C GLY A 157 12.85 0.45 -21.76
N LEU A 158 12.15 0.91 -22.81
CA LEU A 158 12.67 0.96 -24.18
C LEU A 158 13.87 1.91 -24.34
N ASP A 159 13.92 2.99 -23.57
CA ASP A 159 15.08 3.89 -23.55
C ASP A 159 16.26 3.22 -22.86
N ILE A 160 16.04 2.57 -21.70
CA ILE A 160 17.06 1.85 -20.93
C ILE A 160 17.68 0.67 -21.72
N GLU A 161 16.86 -0.06 -22.48
CA GLU A 161 17.33 -1.15 -23.34
C GLU A 161 18.31 -0.67 -24.42
N LYS A 162 18.14 0.58 -24.90
CA LYS A 162 18.97 1.16 -25.96
C LYS A 162 20.17 1.94 -25.41
N SER A 163 20.00 2.61 -24.27
CA SER A 163 20.97 3.50 -23.64
C SER A 163 20.83 3.33 -22.14
N SER A 164 21.92 3.31 -21.37
CA SER A 164 21.86 3.13 -19.90
C SER A 164 21.18 4.30 -19.13
N ALA A 165 20.54 5.23 -19.84
CA ALA A 165 19.81 6.36 -19.30
C ALA A 165 18.50 6.59 -20.08
N SER A 166 17.51 7.15 -19.41
CA SER A 166 16.18 7.47 -19.96
C SER A 166 15.73 8.85 -19.49
N GLU A 167 15.11 9.61 -20.39
CA GLU A 167 14.47 10.89 -20.06
C GLU A 167 13.15 10.68 -19.30
N TRP A 168 12.46 9.55 -19.51
CA TRP A 168 11.27 9.18 -18.77
C TRP A 168 11.60 8.89 -17.30
N PRO A 169 10.90 9.51 -16.34
CA PRO A 169 11.15 9.29 -14.92
C PRO A 169 10.78 7.87 -14.49
N ASP A 170 11.44 7.37 -13.45
CA ASP A 170 11.02 6.14 -12.78
C ASP A 170 9.81 6.44 -11.90
N LEU A 171 8.64 5.99 -12.35
CA LEU A 171 7.38 6.09 -11.62
C LEU A 171 6.91 4.72 -11.14
N SER A 172 7.82 3.75 -10.96
CA SER A 172 7.47 2.45 -10.38
C SER A 172 6.94 2.61 -8.94
N ASP A 173 6.13 1.66 -8.48
CA ASP A 173 5.58 1.70 -7.12
C ASP A 173 6.68 1.78 -6.05
N ALA A 174 7.80 1.09 -6.27
CA ALA A 174 8.97 1.16 -5.39
C ALA A 174 9.56 2.58 -5.35
N GLN A 175 9.75 3.22 -6.50
CA GLN A 175 10.31 4.56 -6.58
C GLN A 175 9.35 5.62 -6.01
N LEU A 176 8.05 5.49 -6.27
CA LEU A 176 7.03 6.38 -5.71
C LEU A 176 6.99 6.28 -4.18
N LEU A 177 7.10 5.07 -3.60
CA LEU A 177 7.19 4.89 -2.14
C LEU A 177 8.50 5.44 -1.55
N ALA A 178 9.61 5.32 -2.28
CA ALA A 178 10.91 5.84 -1.86
C ALA A 178 10.96 7.37 -1.85
N THR A 179 10.17 8.03 -2.69
CA THR A 179 10.22 9.49 -2.93
C THR A 179 8.97 10.25 -2.49
N LEU A 180 8.16 9.69 -1.59
CA LEU A 180 6.90 10.29 -1.13
C LEU A 180 7.07 11.74 -0.61
N GLU A 181 8.20 12.05 0.03
CA GLU A 181 8.53 13.41 0.49
C GLU A 181 8.53 14.42 -0.65
N ASN A 182 8.95 14.02 -1.84
CA ASN A 182 9.12 14.93 -2.97
C ASN A 182 7.80 15.22 -3.67
N TRP A 183 6.94 14.20 -3.82
CA TRP A 183 5.77 14.30 -4.68
C TRP A 183 4.44 14.32 -3.94
N LEU A 184 4.34 13.67 -2.77
CA LEU A 184 3.09 13.55 -2.03
C LEU A 184 3.01 14.55 -0.87
N MET A 185 4.11 14.78 -0.15
CA MET A 185 4.17 15.64 1.04
C MET A 185 3.53 17.02 0.85
N PRO A 186 3.75 17.75 -0.26
CA PRO A 186 3.15 19.08 -0.46
C PRO A 186 1.62 19.09 -0.46
N TYR A 187 0.99 17.92 -0.64
CA TYR A 187 -0.46 17.78 -0.76
C TYR A 187 -1.13 17.22 0.52
N LEU A 188 -0.35 16.92 1.58
CA LEU A 188 -0.86 16.25 2.78
C LEU A 188 -1.41 17.18 3.88
N GLY A 189 -1.23 18.51 3.80
CA GLY A 189 -1.60 19.44 4.88
C GLY A 189 -3.07 19.31 5.36
N LYS A 190 -3.99 19.01 4.44
CA LYS A 190 -5.44 18.86 4.74
C LYS A 190 -5.86 17.45 5.21
N VAL A 191 -4.95 16.48 5.20
CA VAL A 191 -5.26 15.08 5.53
C VAL A 191 -5.23 14.85 7.04
N THR A 192 -6.40 14.74 7.67
CA THR A 192 -6.54 14.47 9.12
C THR A 192 -7.14 13.09 9.41
N ARG A 193 -7.82 12.49 8.43
CA ARG A 193 -8.50 11.18 8.52
C ARG A 193 -8.15 10.31 7.32
N LEU A 194 -8.26 8.98 7.44
CA LEU A 194 -7.95 8.04 6.35
C LEU A 194 -8.79 8.33 5.11
N SER A 195 -10.06 8.67 5.32
CA SER A 195 -10.97 9.04 4.23
C SER A 195 -10.49 10.25 3.42
N HIS A 196 -9.65 11.12 3.98
CA HIS A 196 -9.14 12.28 3.25
C HIS A 196 -8.10 11.90 2.19
N PHE A 197 -7.43 10.74 2.31
CA PHE A 197 -6.53 10.26 1.23
C PHE A 197 -7.30 10.05 -0.07
N SER A 198 -8.53 9.55 0.00
CA SER A 198 -9.38 9.35 -1.19
C SER A 198 -9.77 10.65 -1.91
N GLN A 199 -9.61 11.81 -1.26
CA GLN A 199 -9.93 13.12 -1.81
C GLN A 199 -8.73 13.78 -2.51
N LEU A 200 -7.55 13.18 -2.44
CA LEU A 200 -6.37 13.69 -3.13
C LEU A 200 -6.55 13.56 -4.65
N ASP A 201 -6.25 14.62 -5.40
CA ASP A 201 -6.21 14.57 -6.86
C ASP A 201 -4.90 13.89 -7.33
N LEU A 202 -4.84 12.57 -7.15
CA LEU A 202 -3.67 11.76 -7.46
C LEU A 202 -3.27 11.88 -8.95
N SER A 203 -4.25 12.04 -9.84
CA SER A 203 -3.98 12.22 -11.27
C SER A 203 -3.15 13.47 -11.53
N SER A 204 -3.56 14.62 -10.98
CA SER A 204 -2.80 15.86 -11.15
C SER A 204 -1.44 15.79 -10.48
N ILE A 205 -1.38 15.21 -9.27
CA ILE A 205 -0.12 15.05 -8.52
C ILE A 205 0.90 14.23 -9.32
N LEU A 206 0.52 13.06 -9.84
CA LEU A 206 1.44 12.20 -10.59
C LEU A 206 1.82 12.80 -11.94
N ARG A 207 0.89 13.47 -12.63
CA ARG A 207 1.18 14.14 -13.91
C ARG A 207 2.21 15.26 -13.76
N ASN A 208 2.26 15.93 -12.62
CA ASN A 208 3.29 16.93 -12.33
C ASN A 208 4.70 16.36 -12.22
N LEU A 209 4.84 15.03 -12.06
CA LEU A 209 6.14 14.35 -12.07
C LEU A 209 6.71 14.15 -13.48
N LEU A 210 5.91 14.41 -14.51
CA LEU A 210 6.31 14.24 -15.89
C LEU A 210 6.69 15.61 -16.51
N PRO A 211 7.99 15.97 -16.57
CA PRO A 211 8.41 17.28 -17.06
C PRO A 211 8.09 17.48 -18.54
N TRP A 212 7.83 18.73 -18.94
CA TRP A 212 7.67 19.07 -20.35
C TRP A 212 8.97 18.79 -21.13
N PRO A 213 8.93 18.25 -22.37
CA PRO A 213 7.77 17.97 -23.24
C PRO A 213 7.17 16.55 -23.12
N LEU A 214 7.59 15.75 -22.14
CA LEU A 214 7.24 14.33 -22.04
C LEU A 214 5.72 14.04 -22.04
N PRO A 215 4.82 14.85 -21.46
CA PRO A 215 3.38 14.59 -21.54
C PRO A 215 2.86 14.53 -22.99
N GLN A 216 3.33 15.42 -23.87
CA GLN A 216 2.92 15.40 -25.29
C GLN A 216 3.54 14.22 -26.03
N GLN A 217 4.80 13.92 -25.73
CA GLN A 217 5.49 12.76 -26.31
C GLN A 217 4.83 11.44 -25.88
N LEU A 218 4.27 11.36 -24.68
CA LEU A 218 3.61 10.16 -24.17
C LEU A 218 2.35 9.84 -24.98
N GLU A 219 1.57 10.86 -25.32
CA GLU A 219 0.36 10.71 -26.15
C GLU A 219 0.69 10.25 -27.57
N VAL A 220 1.84 10.65 -28.12
CA VAL A 220 2.29 10.23 -29.46
C VAL A 220 2.94 8.85 -29.44
N GLN A 221 3.88 8.63 -28.52
CA GLN A 221 4.70 7.41 -28.50
C GLN A 221 3.98 6.21 -27.88
N ALA A 222 3.09 6.44 -26.91
CA ALA A 222 2.32 5.38 -26.27
C ALA A 222 0.86 5.83 -26.19
N PRO A 223 0.10 5.89 -27.29
CA PRO A 223 -1.27 6.41 -27.28
C PRO A 223 -2.22 5.51 -26.47
N GLN A 224 -3.31 6.07 -25.93
CA GLN A 224 -4.31 5.26 -25.20
C GLN A 224 -5.12 4.35 -26.12
N THR A 225 -5.35 4.78 -27.36
CA THR A 225 -6.07 4.02 -28.38
C THR A 225 -5.29 4.00 -29.69
N LEU A 226 -5.46 2.93 -30.45
CA LEU A 226 -4.96 2.80 -31.81
C LEU A 226 -6.13 2.81 -32.78
N GLN A 227 -6.06 3.64 -33.82
CA GLN A 227 -7.00 3.55 -34.93
C GLN A 227 -6.64 2.35 -35.81
N VAL A 228 -7.58 1.45 -36.03
CA VAL A 228 -7.43 0.28 -36.91
C VAL A 228 -8.06 0.54 -38.30
N PRO A 229 -7.81 -0.26 -39.35
CA PRO A 229 -8.29 0.00 -40.71
C PRO A 229 -9.82 0.21 -40.83
N SER A 230 -10.59 -0.40 -39.92
CA SER A 230 -12.05 -0.18 -39.85
C SER A 230 -12.45 1.27 -39.50
N GLY A 231 -11.50 2.11 -39.10
CA GLY A 231 -11.71 3.45 -38.56
C GLY A 231 -11.94 3.48 -37.05
N SER A 232 -12.11 2.33 -36.40
CA SER A 232 -12.36 2.22 -34.95
C SER A 232 -11.12 2.54 -34.14
N ASN A 233 -11.31 3.15 -32.95
CA ASN A 233 -10.25 3.38 -31.97
C ASN A 233 -10.28 2.30 -30.89
N ILE A 234 -9.25 1.47 -30.84
CA ILE A 234 -9.16 0.33 -29.92
C ILE A 234 -8.21 0.68 -28.79
N ARG A 235 -8.67 0.54 -27.54
CA ARG A 235 -7.85 0.79 -26.34
C ARG A 235 -6.68 -0.19 -26.29
N ILE A 236 -5.50 0.34 -26.03
CA ILE A 236 -4.30 -0.45 -25.76
C ILE A 236 -4.23 -0.70 -24.26
N ASP A 237 -3.99 -1.95 -23.88
CA ASP A 237 -3.74 -2.34 -22.50
C ASP A 237 -2.24 -2.39 -22.24
N TYR A 238 -1.76 -1.43 -21.45
CA TYR A 238 -0.36 -1.28 -21.05
C TYR A 238 -0.01 -2.02 -19.76
N SER A 239 -0.97 -2.65 -19.09
CA SER A 239 -0.70 -3.44 -17.88
C SER A 239 0.10 -4.72 -18.14
N GLU A 240 0.25 -5.08 -19.42
CA GLU A 240 0.89 -6.28 -19.93
C GLU A 240 2.12 -5.93 -20.76
N HIS A 241 3.09 -6.83 -20.77
CA HIS A 241 4.33 -6.67 -21.54
C HIS A 241 4.50 -7.84 -22.53
N PRO A 242 4.57 -7.58 -23.85
CA PRO A 242 4.29 -6.29 -24.52
C PRO A 242 2.81 -5.87 -24.44
N PRO A 243 2.49 -4.57 -24.64
CA PRO A 243 1.12 -4.05 -24.55
C PRO A 243 0.15 -4.75 -25.51
N ILE A 244 -1.10 -4.89 -25.07
CA ILE A 244 -2.10 -5.71 -25.74
C ILE A 244 -3.12 -4.84 -26.48
N LEU A 245 -3.43 -5.22 -27.72
CA LEU A 245 -4.55 -4.70 -28.50
C LEU A 245 -5.60 -5.81 -28.63
N SER A 246 -6.67 -5.72 -27.85
CA SER A 246 -7.82 -6.63 -27.95
C SER A 246 -8.79 -6.14 -29.02
N VAL A 247 -8.75 -6.77 -30.19
CA VAL A 247 -9.42 -6.28 -31.39
C VAL A 247 -10.16 -7.39 -32.12
N ARG A 248 -11.35 -7.08 -32.65
CA ARG A 248 -12.09 -8.04 -33.47
C ARG A 248 -11.33 -8.27 -34.77
N LEU A 249 -11.19 -9.53 -35.17
CA LEU A 249 -10.38 -9.92 -36.33
C LEU A 249 -10.76 -9.15 -37.59
N GLN A 250 -12.06 -8.94 -37.83
CA GLN A 250 -12.55 -8.24 -39.01
C GLN A 250 -12.16 -6.75 -39.07
N GLU A 251 -11.78 -6.14 -37.95
CA GLU A 251 -11.37 -4.74 -37.93
C GLU A 251 -9.93 -4.54 -38.40
N LEU A 252 -9.14 -5.63 -38.47
CA LEU A 252 -7.77 -5.62 -38.95
C LEU A 252 -7.65 -5.96 -40.44
N PHE A 253 -8.74 -6.24 -41.14
CA PHE A 253 -8.68 -6.49 -42.58
C PHE A 253 -8.07 -5.29 -43.32
N GLY A 254 -7.13 -5.56 -44.22
CA GLY A 254 -6.32 -4.54 -44.90
C GLY A 254 -5.00 -4.19 -44.19
N LEU A 255 -4.80 -4.64 -42.93
CA LEU A 255 -3.54 -4.45 -42.22
C LEU A 255 -2.62 -5.66 -42.40
N SER A 256 -1.48 -5.45 -43.07
CA SER A 256 -0.54 -6.53 -43.39
C SER A 256 0.40 -6.85 -42.23
N ASP A 257 0.89 -5.82 -41.54
CA ASP A 257 1.90 -5.95 -40.49
C ASP A 257 1.33 -5.67 -39.10
N THR A 258 1.93 -6.26 -38.07
CA THR A 258 1.54 -5.99 -36.67
C THR A 258 1.77 -4.51 -36.34
N PRO A 259 0.77 -3.79 -35.80
CA PRO A 259 0.96 -2.42 -35.32
C PRO A 259 2.13 -2.29 -34.36
N ARG A 260 2.85 -1.18 -34.51
CA ARG A 260 3.93 -0.78 -33.62
C ARG A 260 3.66 0.59 -33.03
N ILE A 261 4.03 0.78 -31.77
CA ILE A 261 4.05 2.06 -31.07
C ILE A 261 5.50 2.44 -30.73
N ALA A 262 5.68 3.54 -30.00
CA ALA A 262 6.97 4.06 -29.55
C ALA A 262 7.96 4.29 -30.70
N ASN A 263 7.48 4.90 -31.79
CA ASN A 263 8.23 5.13 -33.03
C ASN A 263 8.76 3.83 -33.66
N GLY A 264 7.93 2.77 -33.66
CA GLY A 264 8.27 1.48 -34.27
C GLY A 264 9.02 0.51 -33.35
N ARG A 265 9.45 0.96 -32.16
CA ARG A 265 10.24 0.16 -31.21
C ARG A 265 9.44 -0.95 -30.55
N GLN A 266 8.15 -0.70 -30.27
CA GLN A 266 7.31 -1.65 -29.54
C GLN A 266 6.25 -2.27 -30.44
N VAL A 267 6.35 -3.58 -30.69
CA VAL A 267 5.30 -4.36 -31.36
C VAL A 267 4.17 -4.63 -30.38
N LEU A 268 2.91 -4.49 -30.81
CA LEU A 268 1.75 -4.84 -29.99
C LEU A 268 1.46 -6.34 -30.02
N LYS A 269 1.02 -6.89 -28.88
CA LYS A 269 0.41 -8.23 -28.82
C LYS A 269 -1.05 -8.13 -29.19
N LEU A 270 -1.46 -8.83 -30.24
CA LEU A 270 -2.84 -8.82 -30.71
C LEU A 270 -3.60 -9.95 -30.04
N HIS A 271 -4.67 -9.60 -29.34
CA HIS A 271 -5.69 -10.54 -28.90
C HIS A 271 -6.83 -10.47 -29.92
N LEU A 272 -6.81 -11.38 -30.88
CA LEU A 272 -7.79 -11.44 -31.96
C LEU A 272 -9.09 -12.03 -31.44
N LEU A 273 -10.17 -11.28 -31.60
CA LEU A 273 -11.49 -11.62 -31.11
C LEU A 273 -12.45 -11.96 -32.26
N SER A 274 -13.44 -12.82 -31.97
CA SER A 274 -14.55 -13.09 -32.87
C SER A 274 -15.52 -11.90 -32.95
N PRO A 275 -16.53 -11.92 -33.84
CA PRO A 275 -17.57 -10.89 -33.86
C PRO A 275 -18.29 -10.70 -32.52
N ALA A 276 -18.41 -11.77 -31.73
CA ALA A 276 -18.98 -11.78 -30.39
C ALA A 276 -17.96 -11.48 -29.27
N ARG A 277 -16.78 -10.93 -29.61
CA ARG A 277 -15.70 -10.55 -28.69
C ARG A 277 -15.11 -11.72 -27.88
N ARG A 278 -15.22 -12.95 -28.37
CA ARG A 278 -14.57 -14.12 -27.74
C ARG A 278 -13.12 -14.24 -28.24
N PRO A 279 -12.15 -14.59 -27.40
CA PRO A 279 -10.77 -14.85 -27.84
C PRO A 279 -10.73 -15.94 -28.91
N VAL A 280 -9.96 -15.70 -29.96
CA VAL A 280 -9.77 -16.64 -31.08
C VAL A 280 -8.31 -17.00 -31.23
N GLN A 281 -7.43 -16.00 -31.26
CA GLN A 281 -5.99 -16.20 -31.43
C GLN A 281 -5.23 -15.09 -30.72
N VAL A 282 -4.04 -15.42 -30.21
CA VAL A 282 -3.05 -14.43 -29.76
C VAL A 282 -1.87 -14.46 -30.73
N THR A 283 -1.41 -13.30 -31.19
CA THR A 283 -0.23 -13.20 -32.07
C THR A 283 0.52 -11.89 -31.87
N GLN A 284 1.83 -11.92 -32.12
CA GLN A 284 2.68 -10.71 -32.31
C GLN A 284 3.16 -10.58 -33.76
N ASP A 285 2.83 -11.55 -34.61
CA ASP A 285 3.15 -11.59 -36.04
C ASP A 285 1.86 -11.75 -36.83
N LEU A 286 1.26 -10.61 -37.18
CA LEU A 286 0.03 -10.54 -37.94
C LEU A 286 0.24 -11.04 -39.38
N ALA A 287 1.42 -10.80 -39.96
CA ALA A 287 1.74 -11.23 -41.31
C ALA A 287 1.77 -12.76 -41.42
N ASN A 288 2.41 -13.44 -40.46
CA ASN A 288 2.40 -14.91 -40.39
C ASN A 288 1.00 -15.45 -40.06
N PHE A 289 0.25 -14.75 -39.18
CA PHE A 289 -1.14 -15.12 -38.90
C PHE A 289 -1.98 -15.15 -40.18
N TRP A 290 -1.90 -14.13 -41.03
CA TRP A 290 -2.65 -14.09 -42.29
C TRP A 290 -2.25 -15.20 -43.26
N ARG A 291 -0.95 -15.49 -43.40
CA ARG A 291 -0.44 -16.48 -44.34
C ARG A 291 -0.76 -17.93 -43.96
N SER A 292 -0.81 -18.25 -42.67
CA SER A 292 -0.84 -19.63 -42.21
C SER A 292 -2.02 -19.96 -41.30
N THR A 293 -2.27 -19.16 -40.27
CA THR A 293 -3.25 -19.49 -39.23
C THR A 293 -4.67 -19.03 -39.57
N TYR A 294 -4.81 -17.96 -40.34
CA TYR A 294 -6.10 -17.38 -40.68
C TYR A 294 -7.00 -18.36 -41.43
N ILE A 295 -6.45 -19.22 -42.29
CA ILE A 295 -7.22 -20.18 -43.10
C ILE A 295 -8.02 -21.14 -42.19
N GLU A 296 -7.42 -21.61 -41.10
CA GLU A 296 -8.07 -22.50 -40.15
C GLU A 296 -9.09 -21.75 -39.29
N VAL A 297 -8.70 -20.58 -38.77
CA VAL A 297 -9.57 -19.70 -37.98
C VAL A 297 -10.81 -19.29 -38.78
N LYS A 298 -10.64 -18.96 -40.07
CA LYS A 298 -11.72 -18.61 -40.99
C LYS A 298 -12.72 -19.74 -41.15
N LYS A 299 -12.29 -21.00 -41.22
CA LYS A 299 -13.21 -22.15 -41.37
C LYS A 299 -14.13 -22.28 -40.16
N ASP A 300 -13.60 -22.20 -38.95
CA ASP A 300 -14.40 -22.25 -37.71
C ASP A 300 -15.32 -21.02 -37.60
N LEU A 301 -14.78 -19.82 -37.81
CA LEU A 301 -15.55 -18.58 -37.69
C LEU A 301 -16.64 -18.43 -38.75
N LYS A 302 -16.40 -18.88 -40.00
CA LYS A 302 -17.42 -18.86 -41.06
C LYS A 302 -18.59 -19.79 -40.73
N GLY A 303 -18.32 -20.93 -40.08
CA GLY A 303 -19.37 -21.84 -39.59
C GLY A 303 -20.21 -21.23 -38.47
N ARG A 304 -19.57 -20.60 -37.48
CA ARG A 304 -20.26 -19.98 -36.32
C ARG A 304 -20.92 -18.64 -36.64
N TYR A 305 -20.35 -17.88 -37.58
CA TYR A 305 -20.74 -16.51 -37.93
C TYR A 305 -20.89 -16.34 -39.46
N PRO A 306 -21.84 -17.03 -40.11
CA PRO A 306 -21.94 -17.10 -41.57
C PRO A 306 -22.38 -15.79 -42.23
N LYS A 307 -23.00 -14.86 -41.47
CA LYS A 307 -23.46 -13.56 -41.96
C LYS A 307 -22.35 -12.51 -42.04
N HIS A 308 -21.16 -12.80 -41.49
CA HIS A 308 -20.02 -11.89 -41.52
C HIS A 308 -19.15 -12.11 -42.75
N TYR A 309 -18.49 -11.04 -43.21
CA TYR A 309 -17.55 -11.11 -44.33
C TYR A 309 -16.20 -11.68 -43.88
N TRP A 310 -15.71 -12.68 -44.62
CA TRP A 310 -14.43 -13.36 -44.36
C TRP A 310 -13.64 -13.46 -45.69
N PRO A 311 -12.73 -12.50 -45.99
CA PRO A 311 -12.00 -12.45 -47.25
C PRO A 311 -11.05 -13.65 -47.39
N ASP A 312 -10.73 -14.04 -48.64
CA ASP A 312 -9.66 -14.99 -48.96
C ASP A 312 -8.29 -14.30 -48.97
#